data_AF-A0A7X7BHN4-F1
#
_entry.id   AF-A0A7X7BHN4-F1
#
_cell.length_a   1.000
_cell.length_b   1.000
_cell.length_c   1.000
_cell.angle_alpha   90.00
_cell.angle_beta   90.00
_cell.angle_gamma   90.00
#
_symmetry.space_group_name_H-M   'P 1'
#
loop_
_entity.id
_entity.type
_entity.pdbx_description
1 polymer ?
#
loop_
_entity_poly.entity_id
_entity_poly.type
_entity_poly.pdbx_seq_one_letter_code
_entity_poly.pdbx_strand_id
1 'polypeptide(L)'
;MKTKLLTDIKYESARDLLLTKVRSVLSEEVALTECYGRILAQDLYARENSPPFDKSAYDGYAFRAAGDLLAKSGSVIDPGTAGSLAAQGVSKPEVYKIPSVGLISTGNEIIDPDDNTQKGKIRNSNRYMLAAALSKLGMASRYLGRAG
;
A
#
# COMPACT_ATOMS: atom_id res chain seq x y z
N MET A 1 -31.83 -5.65 5.15
CA MET A 1 -31.23 -6.72 4.30
C MET A 1 -30.64 -7.78 5.23
N LYS A 2 -31.09 -9.04 5.15
CA LYS A 2 -30.44 -10.14 5.88
C LYS A 2 -29.20 -10.57 5.09
N THR A 3 -28.02 -10.30 5.62
CA THR A 3 -26.76 -10.80 5.04
C THR A 3 -26.72 -12.31 5.27
N LYS A 4 -26.73 -13.10 4.19
CA LYS A 4 -26.55 -14.55 4.27
C LYS A 4 -25.09 -14.81 4.65
N LEU A 5 -24.86 -15.46 5.79
CA LEU A 5 -23.52 -15.90 6.16
C LEU A 5 -23.02 -16.90 5.11
N LEU A 6 -21.81 -16.66 4.62
CA LEU A 6 -21.08 -17.61 3.77
C LEU A 6 -20.31 -18.54 4.72
N THR A 7 -20.73 -19.80 4.80
CA THR A 7 -20.06 -20.85 5.58
C THR A 7 -19.28 -21.77 4.65
N ASP A 8 -18.15 -22.30 5.12
CA ASP A 8 -17.34 -23.33 4.45
C ASP A 8 -16.82 -23.00 3.03
N ILE A 9 -16.60 -21.71 2.74
CA ILE A 9 -15.96 -21.30 1.49
C ILE A 9 -14.45 -21.56 1.51
N LYS A 10 -13.88 -21.89 0.35
CA LYS A 10 -12.42 -22.03 0.18
C LYS A 10 -11.72 -20.68 0.38
N TYR A 11 -10.46 -20.73 0.82
CA TYR A 11 -9.63 -19.56 1.05
C TYR A 11 -9.54 -18.63 -0.17
N GLU A 12 -9.32 -19.19 -1.36
CA GLU A 12 -9.21 -18.43 -2.61
C GLU A 12 -10.50 -17.69 -2.92
N SER A 13 -11.64 -18.37 -2.78
CA SER A 13 -12.96 -17.75 -2.97
C SER A 13 -13.23 -16.64 -1.96
N ALA A 14 -12.81 -16.82 -0.70
CA ALA A 14 -12.93 -15.79 0.33
C ALA A 14 -12.07 -14.56 0.01
N ARG A 15 -10.81 -14.78 -0.38
CA ARG A 15 -9.88 -13.71 -0.79
C ARG A 15 -10.42 -12.94 -1.98
N ASP A 16 -10.84 -13.63 -3.03
CA ASP A 16 -11.30 -13.00 -4.25
C ASP A 16 -12.60 -12.20 -3.99
N LEU A 17 -13.50 -12.72 -3.15
CA LEU A 17 -14.69 -11.99 -2.71
C LEU A 17 -14.32 -10.71 -1.95
N LEU A 18 -13.36 -10.76 -1.02
CA LEU A 18 -12.87 -9.57 -0.33
C LEU A 18 -12.34 -8.53 -1.33
N LEU A 19 -11.51 -8.97 -2.28
CA LEU A 19 -10.93 -8.10 -3.30
C LEU A 19 -11.99 -7.43 -4.19
N THR A 20 -13.12 -8.09 -4.47
CA THR A 20 -14.24 -7.47 -5.23
C THR A 20 -14.97 -6.37 -4.46
N LYS A 21 -14.80 -6.30 -3.13
CA LYS A 21 -15.46 -5.31 -2.27
C LYS A 21 -14.55 -4.16 -1.87
N VAL A 22 -13.25 -4.32 -2.01
CA VAL A 22 -12.28 -3.24 -1.77
C VAL A 22 -12.44 -2.21 -2.88
N ARG A 23 -12.61 -0.93 -2.49
CA ARG A 23 -12.49 0.20 -3.41
C ARG A 23 -11.10 0.79 -3.26
N SER A 24 -10.52 1.24 -4.36
CA SER A 24 -9.26 1.98 -4.30
C SER A 24 -9.42 3.20 -3.40
N VAL A 25 -8.36 3.45 -2.63
CA VAL A 25 -8.25 4.61 -1.76
C VAL A 25 -8.20 5.88 -2.60
N LEU A 26 -8.56 7.02 -2.00
CA LEU A 26 -8.33 8.34 -2.61
C LEU A 26 -6.86 8.46 -3.03
N SER A 27 -6.59 9.21 -4.09
CA SER A 27 -5.24 9.57 -4.50
C SER A 27 -4.74 10.82 -3.77
N GLU A 28 -3.43 11.02 -3.80
CA GLU A 28 -2.74 12.24 -3.37
C GLU A 28 -1.47 12.47 -4.21
N GLU A 29 -1.05 13.73 -4.29
CA GLU A 29 0.27 14.09 -4.81
C GLU A 29 1.30 14.05 -3.67
N VAL A 30 2.44 13.44 -3.93
CA VAL A 30 3.56 13.37 -2.98
C VAL A 30 4.83 13.91 -3.60
N ALA A 31 5.75 14.45 -2.81
CA ALA A 31 7.05 14.84 -3.32
C ALA A 31 7.79 13.62 -3.91
N LEU A 32 8.53 13.81 -5.00
CA LEU A 32 9.32 12.74 -5.61
C LEU A 32 10.30 12.08 -4.62
N THR A 33 10.81 12.84 -3.64
CA THR A 33 11.68 12.33 -2.57
C THR A 33 10.96 11.38 -1.59
N GLU A 34 9.63 11.38 -1.58
CA GLU A 34 8.78 10.60 -0.67
C GLU A 34 7.96 9.53 -1.43
N CYS A 35 8.17 9.39 -2.74
CA CYS A 35 7.34 8.54 -3.59
C CYS A 35 7.75 7.06 -3.59
N TYR A 36 8.95 6.72 -3.12
CA TYR A 36 9.45 5.35 -3.12
C TYR A 36 8.54 4.41 -2.32
N GLY A 37 8.19 3.27 -2.91
CA GLY A 37 7.29 2.28 -2.31
C GLY A 37 5.80 2.66 -2.34
N ARG A 38 5.44 3.86 -2.80
CA ARG A 38 4.05 4.25 -3.04
C ARG A 38 3.51 3.57 -4.30
N ILE A 39 2.19 3.53 -4.45
CA ILE A 39 1.52 2.91 -5.60
C ILE A 39 0.97 4.01 -6.50
N LEU A 40 1.32 4.00 -7.79
CA LEU A 40 0.82 4.96 -8.78
C LEU A 40 -0.71 4.92 -8.87
N ALA A 41 -1.35 6.10 -8.82
CA ALA A 41 -2.80 6.22 -9.00
C ALA A 41 -3.20 6.32 -10.48
N GLN A 42 -2.28 6.73 -11.34
CA GLN A 42 -2.50 6.91 -12.77
C GLN A 42 -1.38 6.29 -13.61
N ASP A 43 -1.66 6.03 -14.88
CA ASP A 43 -0.66 5.59 -15.84
C ASP A 43 0.40 6.69 -16.04
N LEU A 44 1.67 6.28 -16.05
CA LEU A 44 2.80 7.15 -16.35
C LEU A 44 3.17 6.99 -17.81
N TYR A 45 3.05 8.07 -18.58
CA TYR A 45 3.46 8.12 -19.98
C TYR A 45 4.71 8.97 -20.17
N ALA A 46 5.48 8.66 -21.21
CA ALA A 46 6.58 9.48 -21.65
C ALA A 46 6.03 10.82 -22.20
N ARG A 47 6.39 11.93 -21.58
CA ARG A 47 6.01 13.29 -22.02
C ARG A 47 6.88 13.78 -23.16
N GLU A 48 8.14 13.35 -23.16
CA GLU A 48 9.15 13.75 -24.14
C GLU A 48 10.15 12.61 -24.36
N ASN A 49 10.85 12.64 -25.49
CA ASN A 49 11.95 11.73 -25.72
C ASN A 49 13.04 11.97 -24.66
N SER A 50 13.55 10.90 -24.08
CA SER A 50 14.68 10.98 -23.15
C SER A 50 15.84 10.13 -23.68
N PRO A 51 16.88 10.76 -24.26
CA PRO A 51 17.12 12.21 -24.39
C PRO A 51 16.25 12.88 -25.48
N PRO A 52 16.09 14.21 -25.43
CA PRO A 52 15.30 14.97 -26.41
C PRO A 52 16.02 15.18 -27.76
N PHE A 53 17.15 14.50 -27.99
CA PHE A 53 17.98 14.60 -29.18
C PHE A 53 18.51 13.21 -29.57
N ASP A 54 18.79 13.00 -30.86
CA ASP A 54 19.33 11.74 -31.35
C ASP A 54 20.72 11.48 -30.73
N LYS A 55 20.82 10.44 -29.88
CA LYS A 55 22.09 9.94 -29.35
C LYS A 55 22.27 8.46 -29.70
N SER A 56 23.49 8.06 -30.02
CA SER A 56 23.88 6.65 -30.03
C SER A 56 23.75 6.09 -28.61
N ALA A 57 23.03 4.99 -28.43
CA ALA A 57 22.81 4.37 -27.13
C ALA A 57 24.13 3.81 -26.57
N TYR A 58 24.83 4.60 -25.76
CA TYR A 58 25.79 4.08 -24.78
C TYR A 58 25.06 3.88 -23.45
N ASP A 59 25.33 2.73 -22.82
CA ASP A 59 24.97 2.21 -21.49
C ASP A 59 24.11 3.15 -20.64
N GLY A 60 22.81 3.22 -20.95
CA GLY A 60 21.83 3.99 -20.20
C GLY A 60 20.40 3.58 -20.56
N TYR A 61 19.42 3.93 -19.72
CA TYR A 61 18.01 3.71 -20.01
C TYR A 61 17.54 4.72 -21.06
N ALA A 62 17.38 4.27 -22.31
CA ALA A 62 16.69 5.03 -23.36
C ALA A 62 15.21 4.64 -23.34
N PHE A 63 14.33 5.59 -23.06
CA PHE A 63 12.89 5.39 -23.25
C PHE A 63 12.54 5.73 -24.70
N ARG A 64 11.69 4.91 -25.31
CA ARG A 64 11.16 5.15 -26.66
C ARG A 64 10.12 6.29 -26.62
N ALA A 65 9.68 6.69 -27.81
CA ALA A 65 9.06 7.96 -28.15
C ALA A 65 8.00 8.49 -27.16
N ALA A 66 7.86 9.82 -27.11
CA ALA A 66 6.76 10.48 -26.41
C ALA A 66 5.42 9.77 -26.66
N GLY A 67 4.66 9.51 -25.58
CA GLY A 67 3.41 8.74 -25.59
C GLY A 67 3.55 7.29 -25.12
N ASP A 68 4.77 6.76 -24.98
CA ASP A 68 4.97 5.39 -24.49
C ASP A 68 4.58 5.24 -23.01
N LEU A 69 3.93 4.13 -22.68
CA LEU A 69 3.57 3.80 -21.30
C LEU A 69 4.82 3.32 -20.53
N LEU A 70 5.23 4.10 -19.54
CA LEU A 70 6.40 3.83 -18.70
C LEU A 70 6.04 2.99 -17.46
N ALA A 71 4.87 3.22 -16.87
CA ALA A 71 4.34 2.43 -15.75
C ALA A 71 2.81 2.51 -15.71
N LYS A 72 2.14 1.45 -15.23
CA LYS A 72 0.68 1.43 -15.10
C LYS A 72 0.25 1.94 -13.73
N SER A 73 -0.97 2.48 -13.65
CA SER A 73 -1.68 2.63 -12.39
C SER A 73 -1.70 1.29 -11.64
N GLY A 74 -1.48 1.33 -10.33
CA GLY A 74 -1.34 0.14 -9.49
C GLY A 74 0.09 -0.40 -9.40
N SER A 75 1.05 0.12 -10.18
CA SER A 75 2.47 -0.24 -10.03
C SER A 75 3.08 0.42 -8.78
N VAL A 76 3.95 -0.33 -8.09
CA VAL A 76 4.78 0.21 -7.01
C VAL A 76 5.89 1.07 -7.63
N ILE A 77 6.12 2.25 -7.08
CA ILE A 77 7.22 3.12 -7.47
C ILE A 77 8.52 2.56 -6.88
N ASP A 78 9.27 1.89 -7.74
CA ASP A 78 10.62 1.40 -7.48
C ASP A 78 11.68 2.46 -7.94
N PRO A 79 12.99 2.21 -7.77
CA PRO A 79 14.00 3.19 -8.15
C PRO A 79 13.99 3.51 -9.65
N GLY A 80 13.64 2.54 -10.50
CA GLY A 80 13.54 2.74 -11.95
C GLY A 80 12.38 3.68 -12.31
N THR A 81 11.21 3.43 -11.74
CA THR A 81 10.01 4.25 -11.91
C THR A 81 10.22 5.67 -11.38
N ALA A 82 10.88 5.82 -10.22
CA ALA A 82 11.25 7.12 -9.67
C ALA A 82 12.22 7.89 -10.59
N GLY A 83 13.20 7.18 -11.18
CA GLY A 83 14.09 7.74 -12.20
C GLY A 83 13.34 8.21 -13.44
N SER A 84 12.40 7.41 -13.94
CA SER A 84 11.53 7.77 -15.06
C SER A 84 10.68 9.00 -14.74
N LEU A 85 10.07 9.07 -13.56
CA LEU A 85 9.31 10.25 -13.12
C LEU A 85 10.19 11.51 -13.13
N ALA A 86 11.41 11.42 -12.59
CA ALA A 86 12.37 12.52 -12.59
C ALA A 86 12.74 12.97 -14.02
N ALA A 87 13.09 11.99 -14.87
CA ALA A 87 13.48 12.21 -16.26
C ALA A 87 12.35 12.78 -17.13
N GLN A 88 11.10 12.70 -16.67
CA GLN A 88 9.92 13.27 -17.33
C GLN A 88 9.41 14.55 -16.64
N GLY A 89 10.19 15.11 -15.71
CA GLY A 89 9.85 16.35 -15.01
C GLY A 89 8.66 16.21 -14.04
N VAL A 90 8.34 15.00 -13.59
CA VAL A 90 7.26 14.74 -12.63
C VAL A 90 7.81 14.84 -11.20
N SER A 91 7.73 16.03 -10.62
CA SER A 91 8.18 16.30 -9.24
C SER A 91 7.17 15.89 -8.17
N LYS A 92 5.90 15.72 -8.55
CA LYS A 92 4.79 15.33 -7.67
C LYS A 92 3.91 14.27 -8.33
N PRO A 93 4.29 12.99 -8.33
CA PRO A 93 3.44 11.93 -8.87
C PRO A 93 2.15 11.78 -8.07
N GLU A 94 1.07 11.45 -8.76
CA GLU A 94 -0.20 11.07 -8.15
C GLU A 94 -0.16 9.58 -7.73
N VAL A 95 -0.35 9.33 -6.44
CA VAL A 95 -0.24 8.00 -5.82
C VAL A 95 -1.48 7.70 -4.97
N TYR A 96 -1.78 6.42 -4.76
CA TYR A 96 -2.82 6.04 -3.82
C TYR A 96 -2.41 6.39 -2.38
N LYS A 97 -3.36 6.89 -1.59
CA LYS A 97 -3.15 7.13 -0.16
C LYS A 97 -2.87 5.83 0.57
N ILE A 98 -1.99 5.89 1.57
CA ILE A 98 -1.78 4.77 2.49
C ILE A 98 -3.04 4.62 3.36
N PRO A 99 -3.70 3.44 3.40
CA PRO A 99 -4.88 3.24 4.23
C PRO A 99 -4.57 3.45 5.72
N SER A 100 -5.49 4.10 6.43
CA SER A 100 -5.44 4.17 7.89
C SER A 100 -6.08 2.92 8.49
N VAL A 101 -5.37 2.24 9.40
CA VAL A 101 -5.86 0.99 10.02
C VAL A 101 -6.05 1.16 11.52
N GLY A 102 -7.27 0.89 12.00
CA GLY A 102 -7.60 0.82 13.42
C GLY A 102 -7.52 -0.61 13.94
N LEU A 103 -6.84 -0.83 15.07
CA LEU A 103 -6.78 -2.12 15.75
C LEU A 103 -7.61 -2.07 17.04
N ILE A 104 -8.54 -3.00 17.19
CA ILE A 104 -9.34 -3.21 18.39
C ILE A 104 -9.12 -4.63 18.86
N SER A 105 -8.96 -4.80 20.17
CA SER A 105 -8.98 -6.13 20.80
C SER A 105 -10.30 -6.31 21.52
N THR A 106 -10.92 -7.47 21.35
CA THR A 106 -12.15 -7.84 22.05
C THR A 106 -11.87 -8.95 23.04
N GLY A 107 -12.49 -8.89 24.22
CA GLY A 107 -12.41 -9.97 25.22
C GLY A 107 -12.08 -9.44 26.61
N ASN A 108 -12.90 -9.86 27.59
CA ASN A 108 -12.73 -9.49 28.99
C ASN A 108 -11.51 -10.17 29.63
N GLU A 109 -11.01 -11.24 29.02
CA GLU A 109 -9.80 -11.98 29.38
C GLU A 109 -8.49 -11.29 28.97
N ILE A 110 -8.54 -10.26 28.12
CA ILE A 110 -7.35 -9.68 27.50
C ILE A 110 -6.68 -8.62 28.40
N ILE A 111 -5.38 -8.81 28.68
CA ILE A 111 -4.50 -7.87 29.38
C ILE A 111 -3.33 -7.41 28.50
N ASP A 112 -2.73 -6.26 28.81
CA ASP A 112 -1.53 -5.79 28.11
C ASP A 112 -0.28 -6.58 28.54
N PRO A 113 0.81 -6.59 27.74
CA PRO A 113 1.99 -7.42 28.02
C PRO A 113 2.65 -7.12 29.37
N ASP A 114 2.63 -5.85 29.76
CA ASP A 114 3.24 -5.33 31.00
C ASP A 114 2.32 -5.45 32.22
N ASP A 115 1.05 -5.86 32.03
CA ASP A 115 0.14 -6.11 33.14
C ASP A 115 0.59 -7.36 33.92
N ASN A 116 0.36 -7.32 35.24
CA ASN A 116 0.57 -8.48 36.09
C ASN A 116 -0.32 -9.66 35.66
N THR A 117 0.26 -10.86 35.65
CA THR A 117 -0.47 -12.09 35.33
C THR A 117 -1.61 -12.29 36.32
N GLN A 118 -2.81 -12.55 35.79
CA GLN A 118 -4.02 -12.81 36.58
C GLN A 118 -4.66 -14.14 36.12
N LYS A 119 -5.34 -14.82 37.05
CA LYS A 119 -6.01 -16.09 36.74
C LYS A 119 -7.08 -15.88 35.67
N GLY A 120 -7.00 -16.66 34.59
CA GLY A 120 -7.95 -16.58 33.47
C GLY A 120 -7.77 -15.36 32.56
N LYS A 121 -6.68 -14.59 32.69
CA LYS A 121 -6.31 -13.53 31.76
C LYS A 121 -5.20 -13.99 30.81
N ILE A 122 -5.21 -13.48 29.58
CA ILE A 122 -4.19 -13.73 28.56
C ILE A 122 -3.65 -12.42 27.98
N ARG A 123 -2.39 -12.42 27.53
CA ARG A 123 -1.75 -11.25 26.94
C ARG A 123 -2.27 -10.98 25.53
N ASN A 124 -2.42 -9.71 25.20
CA ASN A 124 -2.90 -9.22 23.91
C ASN A 124 -1.88 -9.41 22.76
N SER A 125 -1.47 -10.64 22.46
CA SER A 125 -0.45 -10.93 21.43
C SER A 125 -0.88 -10.52 20.02
N ASN A 126 -2.15 -10.71 19.67
CA ASN A 126 -2.68 -10.41 18.34
C ASN A 126 -2.54 -8.92 17.98
N ARG A 127 -2.74 -8.00 18.92
CA ARG A 127 -2.52 -6.56 18.69
C ARG A 127 -1.11 -6.29 18.17
N TYR A 128 -0.10 -6.79 18.86
CA TYR A 128 1.30 -6.52 18.52
C TYR A 128 1.72 -7.26 17.25
N MET A 129 1.24 -8.49 17.05
CA MET A 129 1.45 -9.24 15.81
C MET A 129 0.90 -8.49 14.59
N LEU A 130 -0.35 -8.02 14.65
CA LEU A 130 -0.99 -7.29 13.55
C LEU A 130 -0.34 -5.92 13.32
N ALA A 131 -0.01 -5.19 14.40
CA ALA A 131 0.70 -3.91 14.29
C ALA A 131 2.06 -4.07 13.60
N ALA A 132 2.82 -5.10 13.96
CA ALA A 132 4.11 -5.40 13.32
C ALA A 132 3.94 -5.80 11.84
N ALA A 133 2.92 -6.60 11.51
CA ALA A 133 2.63 -6.98 10.13
C ALA A 133 2.27 -5.76 9.26
N LEU A 134 1.48 -4.81 9.79
CA LEU A 134 1.14 -3.56 9.09
C LEU A 134 2.37 -2.67 8.92
N SER A 135 3.21 -2.55 9.95
CA SER A 135 4.46 -1.76 9.87
C SER A 135 5.41 -2.31 8.81
N LYS A 136 5.49 -3.64 8.65
CA LYS A 136 6.30 -4.27 7.58
C LYS A 136 5.83 -3.87 6.18
N LEU A 137 4.56 -3.51 6.02
CA LEU A 137 3.96 -3.04 4.77
C LEU A 137 4.02 -1.50 4.64
N GLY A 138 4.72 -0.80 5.53
CA GLY A 138 4.79 0.67 5.55
C GLY A 138 3.49 1.35 6.00
N MET A 139 2.57 0.60 6.63
CA MET A 139 1.29 1.13 7.11
C MET A 139 1.34 1.41 8.61
N ALA A 140 0.97 2.63 9.00
CA ALA A 140 0.73 2.96 10.40
C ALA A 140 -0.61 2.36 10.86
N SER A 141 -0.64 1.88 12.11
CA SER A 141 -1.85 1.42 12.76
C SER A 141 -2.12 2.22 14.03
N ARG A 142 -3.39 2.48 14.32
CA ARG A 142 -3.83 3.12 15.56
C ARG A 142 -4.52 2.09 16.43
N TYR A 143 -4.00 1.89 17.66
CA TYR A 143 -4.72 1.11 18.64
C TYR A 143 -5.91 1.91 19.19
N LEU A 144 -7.10 1.34 19.09
CA LEU A 144 -8.36 1.97 19.49
C LEU A 144 -8.85 1.49 20.87
N GLY A 145 -8.10 0.58 21.51
CA GLY A 145 -8.40 0.08 22.83
C GLY A 145 -9.01 -1.33 22.84
N ARG A 146 -9.60 -1.66 23.98
CA ARG A 146 -10.29 -2.93 24.23
C ARG A 146 -11.79 -2.70 24.23
N ALA A 147 -12.54 -3.56 23.57
CA ALA A 147 -14.00 -3.63 23.69
C ALA A 147 -14.35 -4.92 24.45
N GLY A 148 -15.09 -4.80 25.55
CA GLY A 148 -15.44 -5.90 26.45
C GLY A 148 -16.89 -5.84 26.89
#